data_AF-A0A453K5Q6-F1
#
_entry.id   AF-A0A453K5Q6-F1
#
_cell.length_a   1.000
_cell.length_b   1.000
_cell.length_c   1.000
_cell.angle_alpha   90.00
_cell.angle_beta   90.00
_cell.angle_gamma   90.00
#
_symmetry.space_group_name_H-M   'P 1'
#
loop_
_entity.id
_entity.type
_entity.pdbx_description
1 polymer ?
#
loop_
_entity_poly.entity_id
_entity_poly.type
_entity_poly.pdbx_seq_one_letter_code
_entity_poly.pdbx_strand_id
1 'polypeptide(L)' 'SVRSLLAYLQIRFILLQNRQGKTRLAKYYVPLEDSEKHKVEYEVSASAGRQQGPQVH' A
#
# COMPACT_ATOMS: atom_id res chain seq x y z
N SER A 1 -17.99 19.10 7.65
CA SER A 1 -17.53 19.08 9.06
C SER A 1 -16.01 19.01 9.09
N VAL A 2 -15.37 19.68 10.06
CA VAL A 2 -13.90 19.71 10.22
C VAL A 2 -13.30 18.30 10.35
N ARG A 3 -14.03 17.36 10.97
CA ARG A 3 -13.65 15.94 11.06
C ARG A 3 -13.47 15.29 9.68
N SER A 4 -14.32 15.63 8.72
CA SER A 4 -14.23 15.09 7.36
C SER A 4 -13.06 15.67 6.58
N LEU A 5 -12.68 16.93 6.85
CA LEU A 5 -11.53 17.57 6.21
C LEU A 5 -10.20 16.99 6.74
N LEU A 6 -10.12 16.76 8.06
CA LEU A 6 -8.93 16.14 8.68
C LEU A 6 -8.72 14.69 8.21
N ALA A 7 -9.79 13.96 7.91
CA ALA A 7 -9.69 12.60 7.39
C ALA A 7 -8.96 12.52 6.03
N TYR A 8 -9.07 13.56 5.19
CA TYR A 8 -8.35 13.63 3.91
C TYR A 8 -6.85 13.89 4.05
N LEU A 9 -6.41 14.45 5.18
CA LEU A 9 -4.99 14.76 5.44
C LEU A 9 -4.26 13.61 6.18
N GLN A 10 -4.97 12.55 6.55
CA GLN A 10 -4.41 11.47 7.35
C GLN A 10 -3.67 10.44 6.48
N ILE A 11 -2.44 10.09 6.87
CA ILE A 11 -1.70 8.98 6.26
C ILE A 11 -2.43 7.67 6.55
N ARG A 12 -2.91 6.99 5.50
CA ARG A 12 -3.67 5.74 5.63
C ARG A 12 -2.78 4.52 5.78
N PHE A 13 -1.59 4.54 5.17
CA PHE A 13 -0.61 3.47 5.25
C PHE A 13 0.82 3.97 4.97
N ILE A 14 1.81 3.17 5.37
CA ILE A 14 3.22 3.32 4.99
C ILE A 14 3.70 1.96 4.48
N LEU A 15 4.27 1.95 3.28
CA LEU A 15 4.93 0.79 2.69
C LEU A 15 6.41 1.10 2.48
N LEU A 16 7.28 0.21 2.97
CA LEU A 16 8.71 0.26 2.68
C LEU A 16 9.06 -0.88 1.73
N GLN A 17 9.42 -0.53 0.50
CA GLN A 17 9.87 -1.50 -0.49
C GLN A 17 11.39 -1.48 -0.63
N ASN A 18 11.98 -2.67 -0.83
CA ASN A 18 13.38 -2.74 -1.25
C ASN A 18 13.52 -2.34 -2.72
N ARG A 19 14.75 -2.27 -3.24
CA ARG A 19 15.01 -1.96 -4.65
C ARG A 19 14.35 -2.94 -5.64
N GLN A 20 14.00 -4.15 -5.22
CA GLN A 20 13.32 -5.16 -6.06
C GLN A 20 11.79 -5.04 -6.02
N GLY A 21 11.23 -4.03 -5.33
CA GLY A 21 9.79 -3.85 -5.19
C GLY A 21 9.14 -4.74 -4.13
N LYS A 22 9.92 -5.47 -3.32
CA LYS A 22 9.38 -6.31 -2.25
C LYS A 22 9.09 -5.47 -1.01
N THR A 23 7.86 -5.53 -0.52
CA THR A 23 7.44 -4.92 0.75
C THR A 23 8.18 -5.59 1.92
N ARG A 24 8.97 -4.80 2.65
CA ARG A 24 9.65 -5.21 3.88
C ARG A 24 8.93 -4.76 5.14
N LEU A 25 8.14 -3.70 5.02
CA LEU A 25 7.30 -3.18 6.09
C LEU A 25 5.99 -2.66 5.48
N ALA A 26 4.88 -3.07 6.08
CA ALA A 26 3.57 -2.52 5.81
C ALA A 26 2.93 -2.12 7.15
N LYS A 27 2.50 -0.86 7.26
CA LYS A 27 1.75 -0.37 8.42
C LYS A 27 0.51 0.37 7.93
N TYR A 28 -0.65 -0.05 8.44
CA TYR A 28 -1.95 0.51 8.11
C TYR A 28 -2.50 1.24 9.34
N TYR A 29 -2.94 2.49 9.15
CA TYR A 29 -3.50 3.35 10.21
C TYR A 29 -5.03 3.37 10.19
N VAL A 30 -5.63 2.77 9.17
CA VAL A 30 -7.05 2.55 9.05
C VAL A 30 -7.30 1.05 8.84
N PRO A 31 -8.43 0.51 9.33
CA PRO A 31 -8.80 -0.86 9.02
C PRO A 31 -9.01 -0.97 7.50
N LEU A 32 -8.32 -1.94 6.91
CA LEU A 32 -8.47 -2.38 5.52
C LEU A 32 -8.62 -3.90 5.56
N GLU A 33 -9.46 -4.44 4.69
CA GLU A 33 -9.50 -5.88 4.47
C GLU A 33 -8.23 -6.36 3.76
N ASP A 34 -7.89 -7.64 3.89
CA ASP A 34 -6.66 -8.17 3.31
C ASP A 34 -6.65 -8.08 1.78
N SER A 35 -7.81 -8.18 1.14
CA SER A 35 -8.01 -7.94 -0.30
C SER A 35 -7.62 -6.50 -0.69
N GLU A 36 -8.03 -5.51 0.10
CA GLU A 36 -7.73 -4.10 -0.11
C GLU A 36 -6.24 -3.81 0.11
N LYS A 37 -5.62 -4.40 1.13
CA LYS A 37 -4.18 -4.29 1.39
C LYS A 37 -3.37 -4.80 0.19
N HIS A 38 -3.69 -6.00 -0.31
CA HIS A 38 -3.00 -6.58 -1.47
C HIS A 38 -3.12 -5.69 -2.72
N LYS A 39 -4.30 -5.11 -2.95
CA LYS A 39 -4.52 -4.18 -4.07
C LYS A 39 -3.65 -2.93 -3.95
N VAL A 40 -3.60 -2.32 -2.75
CA VAL A 40 -2.76 -1.15 -2.48
C VAL A 40 -1.28 -1.46 -2.70
N GLU A 41 -0.80 -2.59 -2.19
CA GLU A 41 0.60 -3.01 -2.37
C GLU A 41 0.94 -3.28 -3.84
N TYR A 42 0.00 -3.87 -4.58
CA TYR A 42 0.15 -4.12 -6.02
C TYR A 42 0.22 -2.82 -6.83
N GLU A 43 -0.71 -1.88 -6.61
CA GLU A 43 -0.76 -0.60 -7.32
C GLU A 43 0.51 0.23 -7.07
N VAL A 44 0.99 0.27 -5.83
CA VAL A 44 2.24 0.97 -5.47
C VAL A 44 3.43 0.33 -6.17
N SER A 45 3.51 -1.01 -6.18
CA SER A 45 4.60 -1.75 -6.84
C SER A 45 4.63 -1.52 -8.36
N ALA A 46 3.46 -1.48 -9.01
CA ALA A 46 3.33 -1.22 -10.44
C ALA A 46 3.76 0.20 -10.81
N SER A 47 3.41 1.20 -9.98
CA SER A 47 3.79 2.59 -10.21
C SER A 47 5.28 2.89 -9.98
N ALA A 48 5.98 2.07 -9.17
CA ALA A 48 7.39 2.24 -8.82
C ALA A 48 8.38 1.68 -9.87
N GLY A 49 7.91 1.22 -11.04
CA GLY A 49 8.76 0.93 -12.19
C GLY A 49 9.58 -0.37 -12.13
N ARG A 50 9.17 -1.40 -11.35
CA ARG A 50 9.76 -2.75 -11.46
C ARG A 50 8.74 -3.89 -11.46
N GLN A 51 8.93 -4.72 -12.47
CA GLN A 51 8.35 -6.03 -12.75
C GLN A 51 8.34 -6.92 -11.50
N GLN A 52 7.16 -7.29 -11.01
CA GLN A 52 7.03 -8.53 -10.24
C GLN A 52 6.76 -9.65 -11.25
N GLY A 53 7.66 -10.66 -11.28
CA GLY A 53 7.43 -11.90 -12.01
C GLY A 53 6.17 -12.64 -11.49
N PRO A 54 5.67 -13.63 -12.24
CA PRO A 54 4.36 -14.21 -12.00
C PRO A 54 4.29 -14.86 -10.61
N GLN A 55 3.24 -14.52 -9.85
CA GLN A 55 2.94 -15.18 -8.58
C GLN A 55 2.42 -16.58 -8.87
N VAL A 56 3.13 -17.61 -8.39
CA VAL A 56 2.66 -18.99 -8.40
C VAL A 56 1.64 -19.20 -7.28
N HIS A 57 0.52 -19.82 -7.64
CA HIS A 57 -0.63 -20.14 -6.80
C HIS A 57 -0.27 -21.09 -5.66
#